data_AF-A0A948B6D8-F1
#
_entry.id   AF-A0A948B6D8-F1
#
_cell.length_a   1.000
_cell.length_b   1.000
_cell.length_c   1.000
_cell.angle_alpha   90.00
_cell.angle_beta   90.00
_cell.angle_gamma   90.00
#
_symmetry.space_group_name_H-M   'P 1'
#
loop_
_entity.id
_entity.type
_entity.pdbx_description
1 polymer ?
#
loop_
_entity_poly.entity_id
_entity_poly.type
_entity_poly.pdbx_seq_one_letter_code
_entity_poly.pdbx_strand_id
1 'polypeptide(L)'
;MRKTFSPAKKVAVVLDCLKGQKTINEISSEHEVHPTQIHEWKTQVLETMPSIFTDKRTKDGKTEERLINELYQIIGQRETELAWLKKKLHLDP
;
A
#
# COMPACT_ATOMS: atom_id res chain seq x y z
N MET A 1 -13.01 9.57 -22.81
CA MET A 1 -12.31 9.99 -21.58
C MET A 1 -12.74 9.08 -20.44
N ARG A 2 -11.80 8.43 -19.74
CA ARG A 2 -12.10 7.47 -18.66
C ARG A 2 -12.62 8.24 -17.44
N LYS A 3 -13.87 8.01 -17.01
CA LYS A 3 -14.40 8.60 -15.76
C LYS A 3 -13.54 8.09 -14.59
N THR A 4 -13.02 9.00 -13.78
CA THR A 4 -12.30 8.68 -12.54
C THR A 4 -13.25 8.81 -11.36
N PHE A 5 -13.12 7.91 -10.37
CA PHE A 5 -13.96 7.89 -9.18
C PHE A 5 -13.09 8.04 -7.95
N SER A 6 -13.52 8.88 -7.00
CA SER A 6 -12.84 9.05 -5.73
C SER A 6 -12.86 7.75 -4.92
N PRO A 7 -11.87 7.50 -4.04
CA PRO A 7 -11.87 6.33 -3.17
C PRO A 7 -13.15 6.22 -2.34
N ALA A 8 -13.62 7.34 -1.78
CA ALA A 8 -14.87 7.39 -1.02
C ALA A 8 -16.09 6.93 -1.82
N LYS A 9 -16.19 7.35 -3.10
CA LYS A 9 -17.30 6.93 -3.97
C LYS A 9 -17.23 5.44 -4.29
N LYS A 10 -16.03 4.88 -4.53
CA LYS A 10 -15.87 3.43 -4.73
C LYS A 10 -16.34 2.64 -3.51
N VAL A 11 -15.95 3.08 -2.30
CA VAL A 11 -16.37 2.44 -1.05
C VAL A 11 -17.89 2.49 -0.87
N ALA A 12 -18.52 3.64 -1.13
CA ALA A 12 -19.98 3.77 -1.02
C ALA A 12 -20.72 2.80 -1.97
N VAL A 13 -20.29 2.72 -3.23
CA VAL A 13 -20.84 1.79 -4.24
C VAL A 13 -20.70 0.34 -3.79
N VAL A 14 -19.51 -0.06 -3.33
CA VAL A 14 -19.27 -1.43 -2.87
C VAL A 14 -20.07 -1.74 -1.61
N LEU A 15 -20.20 -0.79 -0.69
CA LEU A 15 -20.99 -0.96 0.53
C LEU A 15 -22.46 -1.25 0.21
N ASP A 16 -23.05 -0.51 -0.74
CA ASP A 16 -24.42 -0.76 -1.17
C ASP A 16 -24.57 -2.14 -1.85
N CYS A 17 -23.56 -2.59 -2.59
CA CYS A 17 -23.51 -3.95 -3.13
C CYS A 17 -23.44 -5.02 -2.04
N LEU A 18 -22.72 -4.77 -0.94
CA LEU A 18 -22.56 -5.71 0.17
C LEU A 18 -23.80 -5.74 1.07
N LYS A 19 -24.52 -4.62 1.22
CA LYS A 19 -25.82 -4.57 1.92
C LYS A 19 -26.89 -5.43 1.22
N GLY A 20 -26.78 -5.64 -0.09
CA GLY A 20 -27.67 -6.51 -0.86
C GLY A 20 -29.11 -6.01 -1.03
N GLN A 21 -29.38 -4.74 -0.69
CA GLN A 21 -30.72 -4.14 -0.78
C GLN A 21 -31.10 -3.70 -2.20
N LYS A 22 -30.10 -3.49 -3.07
CA LYS A 22 -30.26 -3.04 -4.45
C LYS A 22 -29.51 -3.99 -5.38
N THR A 23 -30.04 -4.20 -6.57
CA THR A 23 -29.36 -4.92 -7.64
C THR A 23 -28.19 -4.11 -8.20
N ILE A 24 -27.25 -4.78 -8.86
CA ILE A 24 -26.10 -4.10 -9.48
C ILE A 24 -26.56 -3.11 -10.57
N ASN A 25 -27.67 -3.38 -11.25
CA ASN A 25 -28.23 -2.48 -12.26
C ASN A 25 -28.82 -1.20 -11.65
N GLU A 26 -29.48 -1.31 -10.50
CA GLU A 26 -29.98 -0.14 -9.74
C GLU A 26 -28.81 0.69 -9.20
N ILE A 27 -27.80 0.05 -8.61
CA ILE A 27 -26.60 0.71 -8.10
C ILE A 27 -25.82 1.38 -9.25
N SER A 28 -25.72 0.72 -10.41
CA SER A 28 -25.13 1.27 -11.63
C SER A 28 -25.84 2.54 -12.08
N SER A 29 -27.16 2.57 -11.98
CA SER A 29 -27.99 3.70 -12.40
C SER A 29 -27.89 4.87 -11.40
N GLU A 30 -27.91 4.57 -10.10
CA GLU A 30 -27.84 5.57 -9.03
C GLU A 30 -26.46 6.24 -8.92
N HIS A 31 -25.39 5.47 -9.05
CA HIS A 31 -24.02 5.98 -8.89
C HIS A 31 -23.37 6.39 -10.22
N GLU A 32 -24.05 6.16 -11.34
CA GLU A 32 -23.55 6.31 -12.73
C GLU A 32 -22.23 5.53 -12.97
N VAL A 33 -22.18 4.30 -12.48
CA VAL A 33 -21.00 3.43 -12.59
C VAL A 33 -21.36 2.19 -13.39
N HIS A 34 -20.57 1.87 -14.41
CA HIS A 34 -20.80 0.68 -15.22
C HIS A 34 -20.75 -0.62 -14.35
N PRO A 35 -21.67 -1.59 -14.55
CA PRO A 35 -21.74 -2.81 -13.75
C PRO A 35 -20.40 -3.56 -13.61
N THR A 36 -19.62 -3.64 -14.70
CA THR A 36 -18.28 -4.27 -14.68
C THR A 36 -17.33 -3.63 -13.67
N GLN A 37 -17.33 -2.29 -13.54
CA GLN A 37 -16.49 -1.59 -12.55
C GLN A 37 -16.96 -1.87 -11.12
N ILE A 38 -18.27 -2.00 -10.92
CA ILE A 38 -18.85 -2.36 -9.62
C ILE A 38 -18.39 -3.75 -9.20
N HIS A 39 -18.43 -4.73 -10.12
CA HIS A 39 -17.91 -6.07 -9.88
C HIS A 39 -16.42 -6.07 -9.54
N GLU A 40 -15.61 -5.35 -10.32
CA GLU A 40 -14.17 -5.21 -10.08
C GLU A 40 -13.88 -4.65 -8.69
N TRP A 41 -14.55 -3.56 -8.29
CA TRP A 41 -14.34 -2.95 -6.98
C TRP A 41 -14.83 -3.84 -5.85
N LYS A 42 -15.94 -4.57 -6.04
CA LYS A 42 -16.44 -5.54 -5.07
C LYS A 42 -15.39 -6.64 -4.83
N THR A 43 -14.83 -7.21 -5.89
CA THR A 43 -13.77 -8.23 -5.78
C THR A 43 -12.53 -7.65 -5.08
N GLN A 44 -12.06 -6.49 -5.52
CA GLN A 44 -10.89 -5.83 -4.93
C GLN A 44 -11.05 -5.60 -3.42
N VAL A 45 -12.23 -5.12 -3.01
CA VAL A 45 -12.54 -4.89 -1.59
C VAL A 45 -12.60 -6.21 -0.83
N LEU A 46 -13.25 -7.25 -1.35
CA LEU A 46 -13.33 -8.55 -0.68
C LEU A 46 -11.96 -9.22 -0.51
N GLU A 47 -11.05 -9.07 -1.49
CA GLU A 47 -9.68 -9.57 -1.40
C GLU A 47 -8.83 -8.77 -0.40
N THR A 48 -9.03 -7.45 -0.33
CA THR A 48 -8.24 -6.56 0.52
C THR A 48 -8.78 -6.50 1.96
N MET A 49 -10.07 -6.71 2.18
CA MET A 49 -10.72 -6.55 3.49
C MET A 49 -10.13 -7.46 4.59
N PRO A 50 -9.74 -8.72 4.34
CA PRO A 50 -9.02 -9.53 5.32
C PRO A 50 -7.73 -8.87 5.81
N SER A 51 -7.08 -8.06 4.98
CA SER A 51 -5.84 -7.36 5.34
C SER A 51 -6.02 -6.26 6.38
N ILE A 52 -7.26 -5.80 6.60
CA ILE A 52 -7.61 -4.83 7.65
C ILE A 52 -7.63 -5.50 9.02
N PHE A 53 -7.98 -6.79 9.06
CA PHE A 53 -8.04 -7.58 10.28
C PHE A 53 -6.75 -8.33 10.59
N THR A 54 -5.80 -8.38 9.64
CA THR A 54 -4.43 -8.80 9.96
C THR A 54 -3.65 -7.66 10.59
N ASP A 55 -2.99 -7.95 11.71
CA ASP A 55 -2.16 -6.98 12.41
C ASP A 55 -0.89 -6.68 11.59
N LYS A 56 -0.97 -5.69 10.69
CA LYS A 56 0.15 -5.22 9.87
C LYS A 56 1.34 -4.71 10.69
N ARG A 57 1.14 -4.29 11.95
CA ARG A 57 2.25 -3.86 12.82
C ARG A 57 3.24 -5.00 13.09
N THR A 58 2.76 -6.24 13.07
CA THR A 58 3.62 -7.40 13.36
C THR A 58 4.48 -7.83 12.18
N LYS A 59 4.04 -7.59 10.93
CA LYS A 59 4.66 -8.16 9.73
C LYS A 59 5.53 -7.16 8.97
N ASP A 60 5.02 -5.94 8.73
CA ASP A 60 5.73 -4.95 7.93
C ASP A 60 6.69 -4.12 8.80
N GLY A 61 6.25 -3.70 9.99
CA GLY A 61 7.08 -2.90 10.91
C GLY A 61 8.37 -3.61 11.34
N LYS A 62 8.29 -4.92 11.65
CA LYS A 62 9.48 -5.71 12.02
C LYS A 62 10.44 -5.93 10.85
N THR A 63 9.92 -5.99 9.63
CA THR A 63 10.75 -6.22 8.43
C THR A 63 11.43 -4.91 8.00
N GLU A 64 10.70 -3.81 8.06
CA GLU A 64 11.19 -2.47 7.78
C GLU A 64 12.24 -2.03 8.81
N GLU A 65 11.97 -2.23 10.11
CA GLU A 65 12.93 -1.92 11.18
C GLU A 65 14.21 -2.77 11.06
N ARG A 66 14.08 -4.05 10.67
CA ARG A 66 15.23 -4.92 10.40
C ARG A 66 16.06 -4.40 9.22
N LEU A 67 15.41 -4.04 8.11
CA LEU A 67 16.08 -3.48 6.94
C LEU A 67 16.79 -2.16 7.27
N ILE A 68 16.13 -1.27 8.01
CA ILE A 68 16.70 0.00 8.46
C ILE A 68 17.96 -0.23 9.29
N ASN A 69 17.91 -1.16 10.26
CA ASN A 69 19.06 -1.50 11.09
C ASN A 69 20.23 -2.07 10.27
N GLU A 70 19.95 -2.96 9.32
CA GLU A 70 20.96 -3.52 8.41
C GLU A 70 21.62 -2.43 7.56
N LEU A 71 20.83 -1.51 7.01
CA LEU A 71 21.34 -0.38 6.23
C LEU A 71 22.23 0.54 7.07
N TYR A 72 21.84 0.85 8.31
CA TYR A 72 22.68 1.65 9.21
C TYR A 72 24.01 0.97 9.55
N GLN A 73 24.02 -0.35 9.76
CA GLN A 73 25.26 -1.09 9.98
C GLN A 73 26.18 -1.03 8.76
N ILE A 74 25.64 -1.22 7.56
CA ILE A 74 26.41 -1.14 6.32
C ILE A 74 27.00 0.26 6.15
N ILE A 75 26.20 1.32 6.37
CA ILE A 75 26.68 2.70 6.26
C ILE A 75 27.85 2.93 7.23
N GLY A 76 27.71 2.56 8.51
CA GLY A 76 28.78 2.73 9.50
C GLY A 76 30.06 1.95 9.17
N GLN A 77 29.92 0.72 8.66
CA GLN A 77 31.05 -0.07 8.19
C GLN A 77 31.75 0.64 7.02
N ARG A 78 30.99 1.11 6.02
CA ARG A 78 31.53 1.82 4.86
C ARG A 78 32.20 3.12 5.24
N GLU A 79 31.64 3.90 6.16
CA GLU A 79 32.27 5.12 6.67
C GLU A 79 33.61 4.83 7.36
N THR A 80 33.67 3.75 8.14
CA THR A 80 34.91 3.30 8.78
C THR A 80 35.96 2.85 7.76
N GLU A 81 35.55 2.07 6.76
CA GLU A 81 36.43 1.65 5.64
C GLU A 81 36.97 2.86 4.87
N LEU A 82 36.11 3.83 4.57
CA LEU A 82 36.49 5.07 3.90
C LEU A 82 37.45 5.91 4.74
N ALA A 83 37.17 6.07 6.04
CA ALA A 83 38.06 6.80 6.95
C ALA A 83 39.44 6.13 7.04
N TRP A 84 39.48 4.80 7.11
CA TRP A 84 40.73 4.04 7.10
C TRP A 84 41.50 4.23 5.79
N LEU A 85 40.82 4.17 4.64
CA LEU A 85 41.43 4.40 3.33
C LEU A 85 41.98 5.82 3.19
N LYS A 86 41.22 6.85 3.61
CA LYS A 86 41.66 8.24 3.58
C LYS A 86 42.91 8.46 4.43
N LYS A 87 42.92 7.93 5.66
CA LYS A 87 44.09 7.96 6.56
C LYS A 87 45.32 7.31 5.94
N LYS A 88 45.15 6.14 5.32
CA LYS A 88 46.25 5.39 4.68
C LYS A 88 46.81 6.08 3.44
N LEU A 89 45.95 6.77 2.70
CA LEU A 89 46.33 7.51 1.49
C LEU A 89 46.79 8.95 1.79
N HIS A 90 46.81 9.36 3.07
CA HIS A 90 47.11 10.73 3.48
C HIS A 90 46.18 11.77 2.79
N LEU A 91 44.93 11.38 2.56
CA LEU A 91 43.89 12.21 1.93
C LEU A 91 42.99 12.92 2.98
N ASP A 92 43.30 12.73 4.27
CA ASP A 92 42.73 13.57 5.32
C ASP A 92 43.40 14.96 5.25
N PRO A 93 42.67 16.08 5.48
CA PRO A 93 43.29 17.38 5.71
C PRO A 93 44.15 17.40 6.98
#